data_AF-K9PQZ2-F1
#
_entry.id   AF-K9PQZ2-F1
#
_cell.length_a   1.000
_cell.length_b   1.000
_cell.length_c   1.000
_cell.angle_alpha   90.00
_cell.angle_beta   90.00
_cell.angle_gamma   90.00
#
_symmetry.space_group_name_H-M   'P 1'
#
loop_
_entity.id
_entity.type
_entity.pdbx_description
1 polymer ?
#
loop_
_entity_poly.entity_id
_entity_poly.type
_entity_poly.pdbx_seq_one_letter_code
_entity_poly.pdbx_strand_id
1 'polypeptide(L)'
;MEKPKVFVDFHNADVQGRLRLNCTGTIEDLAHHKIWLQNGQEITLYSEDLEVDGIVQFSTTENLWVAVIDWENIKEKQDVLLKADEVVI
;
A
#
# COMPACT_ATOMS: atom_id res chain seq x y z
N MET A 1 -3.21 -2.98 -15.62
CA MET A 1 -2.63 -4.02 -14.74
C MET A 1 -2.91 -3.57 -13.32
N GLU A 2 -3.61 -4.38 -12.56
CA GLU A 2 -3.92 -4.06 -11.16
C GLU A 2 -2.64 -4.21 -10.35
N LYS A 3 -2.21 -3.12 -9.70
CA LYS A 3 -1.08 -3.15 -8.78
C LYS A 3 -1.47 -3.94 -7.54
N PRO A 4 -0.59 -4.78 -6.99
CA PRO A 4 -0.88 -5.46 -5.73
C PRO A 4 -1.10 -4.40 -4.65
N LYS A 5 -2.24 -4.51 -3.97
CA LYS A 5 -2.58 -3.67 -2.83
C LYS A 5 -2.03 -4.32 -1.59
N VAL A 6 -1.39 -3.53 -0.72
CA VAL A 6 -0.80 -4.03 0.51
C VAL A 6 -1.19 -3.10 1.64
N PHE A 7 -1.75 -3.68 2.70
CA PHE A 7 -2.09 -2.93 3.89
C PHE A 7 -0.84 -2.41 4.58
N VAL A 8 -0.82 -1.14 4.96
CA VAL A 8 0.26 -0.53 5.73
C VAL A 8 -0.25 0.45 6.77
N ASP A 9 0.57 0.61 7.80
CA ASP A 9 0.40 1.65 8.79
C ASP A 9 1.26 2.86 8.39
N PHE A 10 0.62 4.01 8.13
CA PHE A 10 1.32 5.25 7.75
C PHE A 10 2.14 5.84 8.90
N HIS A 11 1.86 5.50 10.16
CA HIS A 11 2.70 5.89 11.30
C HIS A 11 3.96 5.02 11.39
N ASN A 12 3.98 3.85 10.77
CA ASN A 12 5.16 2.97 10.69
C ASN A 12 6.12 3.38 9.56
N ALA A 13 6.35 4.69 9.43
CA ALA A 13 7.34 5.27 8.54
C ALA A 13 8.72 5.28 9.20
N ASP A 14 9.75 4.98 8.41
CA ASP A 14 11.14 5.20 8.78
C ASP A 14 11.49 6.71 8.79
N VAL A 15 12.66 7.08 9.31
CA VAL A 15 13.11 8.48 9.43
C VAL A 15 13.16 9.24 8.08
N GLN A 16 13.17 8.51 6.96
CA GLN A 16 13.13 9.05 5.61
C GLN A 16 11.71 9.18 5.02
N GLY A 17 10.66 8.86 5.80
CA GLY A 17 9.27 8.89 5.34
C GLY A 17 8.87 7.67 4.48
N ARG A 18 9.62 6.57 4.55
CA ARG A 18 9.34 5.31 3.84
C ARG A 18 8.57 4.35 4.74
N LEU A 19 7.51 3.72 4.24
CA LEU A 19 6.68 2.82 5.04
C LEU A 19 7.31 1.44 5.18
N ARG A 20 7.39 0.90 6.39
CA ARG A 20 7.96 -0.44 6.62
C ARG A 20 6.92 -1.52 6.33
N LEU A 21 7.22 -2.42 5.39
CA LEU A 21 6.38 -3.55 4.98
C LEU A 21 6.56 -4.78 5.91
N ASN A 22 6.78 -4.53 7.19
CA ASN A 22 6.93 -5.56 8.22
C ASN A 22 5.73 -5.58 9.21
N CYS A 23 4.70 -4.78 8.94
CA CYS A 23 3.48 -4.84 9.73
C CYS A 23 2.84 -6.22 9.60
N THR A 24 2.26 -6.74 10.68
CA THR A 24 1.59 -8.04 10.70
C THR A 24 0.54 -8.15 9.58
N GLY A 25 -0.29 -7.10 9.41
CA GLY A 25 -1.27 -7.04 8.33
C GLY A 25 -0.64 -7.07 6.94
N THR A 26 0.50 -6.42 6.72
CA THR A 26 1.25 -6.49 5.45
C THR A 26 1.70 -7.92 5.16
N ILE A 27 2.29 -8.59 6.15
CA ILE A 27 2.83 -9.95 5.98
C ILE A 27 1.71 -10.95 5.72
N GLU A 28 0.58 -10.83 6.42
CA GLU A 28 -0.61 -11.64 6.18
C GLU A 28 -1.16 -11.43 4.76
N ASP A 29 -1.25 -10.19 4.30
CA ASP A 29 -1.75 -9.87 2.96
C ASP A 29 -0.83 -10.42 1.87
N LEU A 30 0.48 -10.24 2.02
CA LEU A 30 1.50 -10.78 1.11
C LEU A 30 1.44 -12.31 1.06
N ALA A 31 1.26 -12.98 2.21
CA ALA A 31 1.17 -14.43 2.28
C ALA A 31 -0.14 -14.96 1.67
N HIS A 32 -1.27 -14.31 1.95
CA HIS A 32 -2.57 -14.67 1.41
C HIS A 32 -2.63 -14.48 -0.11
N HIS A 33 -2.16 -13.35 -0.61
CA HIS A 33 -2.19 -13.01 -2.03
C HIS A 33 -0.98 -13.57 -2.80
N LYS A 34 -0.04 -14.24 -2.11
CA LYS A 34 1.22 -14.77 -2.67
C LYS A 34 2.00 -13.69 -3.44
N ILE A 35 2.01 -12.48 -2.91
CA ILE A 35 2.72 -11.34 -3.50
C ILE A 35 4.19 -11.46 -3.13
N TRP A 36 5.04 -11.47 -4.13
CA TRP A 36 6.49 -11.43 -3.94
C TRP A 36 6.91 -9.97 -4.03
N LEU A 37 7.53 -9.45 -2.97
CA LEU A 37 8.09 -8.11 -2.97
C LEU A 37 9.42 -8.12 -3.74
N GLN A 38 9.54 -7.24 -4.72
CA GLN A 38 10.76 -7.04 -5.49
C GLN A 38 11.21 -5.59 -5.42
N ASN A 39 12.52 -5.35 -5.41
CA ASN A 39 13.06 -4.00 -5.39
C ASN A 39 12.71 -3.28 -6.70
N GLY A 40 12.11 -2.10 -6.61
CA GLY A 40 11.59 -1.35 -7.76
C GLY A 40 10.16 -1.73 -8.18
N GLN A 41 9.50 -2.63 -7.45
CA GLN A 41 8.10 -3.00 -7.73
C GLN A 41 7.15 -1.90 -7.28
N GLU A 42 6.24 -1.51 -8.16
CA GLU A 42 5.13 -0.62 -7.81
C GLU A 42 4.03 -1.39 -7.09
N ILE A 43 3.64 -0.91 -5.92
CA ILE A 43 2.56 -1.46 -5.11
C ILE A 43 1.64 -0.32 -4.67
N THR A 44 0.37 -0.62 -4.39
CA THR A 44 -0.56 0.36 -3.84
C THR A 44 -0.70 0.09 -2.35
N LEU A 45 -0.36 1.09 -1.55
CA LEU A 45 -0.33 1.05 -0.11
C LEU A 45 -1.61 1.66 0.40
N TYR A 46 -2.36 0.91 1.19
CA TYR A 46 -3.62 1.39 1.72
C TYR A 46 -3.68 1.22 3.23
N SER A 47 -4.38 2.14 3.90
CA SER A 47 -4.81 2.04 5.28
C SER A 47 -6.34 2.04 5.35
N GLU A 48 -6.89 2.31 6.53
CA GLU A 48 -8.33 2.39 6.76
C GLU A 48 -9.00 3.40 5.81
N ASP A 49 -8.47 4.62 5.75
CA ASP A 49 -9.07 5.75 5.01
C ASP A 49 -8.18 6.32 3.91
N LEU A 50 -6.95 5.84 3.74
CA LEU A 50 -5.98 6.42 2.81
C LEU A 50 -5.41 5.37 1.86
N GLU A 51 -5.10 5.77 0.64
CA GLU A 51 -4.37 4.96 -0.33
C GLU A 51 -3.31 5.79 -1.05
N VAL A 52 -2.16 5.19 -1.34
CA VAL A 52 -1.06 5.83 -2.06
C VAL A 52 -0.30 4.82 -2.88
N ASP A 53 0.20 5.21 -4.04
CA ASP A 53 1.14 4.40 -4.78
C ASP A 53 2.54 4.49 -4.16
N GLY A 54 3.23 3.36 -4.05
CA GLY A 54 4.58 3.29 -3.54
C GLY A 54 5.46 2.33 -4.32
N ILE A 55 6.77 2.55 -4.19
CA ILE A 55 7.80 1.71 -4.78
C ILE A 55 8.47 0.91 -3.68
N VAL A 56 8.45 -0.41 -3.81
CA VAL A 56 9.12 -1.34 -2.90
C VAL A 56 10.62 -1.18 -3.01
N GLN A 57 11.28 -1.06 -1.87
CA GLN A 57 12.71 -0.97 -1.74
C GLN A 57 13.19 -1.83 -0.58
N PHE A 58 14.29 -2.55 -0.77
CA PHE A 58 14.90 -3.29 0.34
C PHE A 58 15.83 -2.37 1.13
N SER A 59 15.52 -2.13 2.41
CA SER A 59 16.39 -1.38 3.32
C SER A 59 17.46 -2.32 3.86
N THR A 60 18.69 -2.22 3.35
CA THR A 60 19.84 -3.00 3.86
C THR A 60 20.25 -2.59 5.27
N THR A 61 19.96 -1.34 5.67
CA THR A 61 20.24 -0.81 7.01
C THR A 61 19.39 -1.47 8.09
N GLU A 62 18.11 -1.68 7.80
CA GLU A 62 17.16 -2.29 8.74
C GLU A 62 16.89 -3.77 8.42
N ASN A 63 17.46 -4.25 7.32
CA ASN A 63 17.30 -5.60 6.76
C ASN A 63 15.81 -5.99 6.55
N LEU A 64 15.01 -5.03 6.08
CA LEU A 64 13.56 -5.18 5.89
C LEU A 64 13.07 -4.45 4.62
N TRP A 65 11.92 -4.88 4.13
CA TRP A 65 11.25 -4.25 3.00
C TRP A 65 10.58 -2.95 3.43
N VAL A 66 10.88 -1.87 2.72
CA VAL A 66 10.23 -0.57 2.87
C VAL A 66 9.55 -0.19 1.56
N ALA A 67 8.57 0.68 1.60
CA ALA A 67 7.98 1.28 0.44
C ALA A 67 8.16 2.79 0.46
N VAL A 68 8.68 3.32 -0.64
CA VAL A 68 8.81 4.76 -0.86
C VAL A 68 7.49 5.26 -1.41
N ILE A 69 6.85 6.19 -0.70
CA ILE A 69 5.58 6.78 -1.11
C ILE A 69 5.72 8.27 -1.34
N ASP A 70 4.84 8.80 -2.17
CA ASP A 70 4.69 10.23 -2.35
C ASP A 70 3.56 10.74 -1.46
N TRP A 71 3.93 11.37 -0.35
CA TRP A 71 2.99 11.91 0.64
C TRP A 71 2.13 13.05 0.08
N GLU A 72 2.55 13.71 -1.00
CA GLU A 72 1.75 14.76 -1.65
C GLU A 72 0.66 14.17 -2.55
N ASN A 73 0.79 12.90 -2.94
CA ASN A 73 -0.16 12.17 -3.78
C ASN A 73 -1.00 11.13 -3.01
N ILE A 74 -1.02 11.20 -1.68
CA ILE A 74 -1.91 10.35 -0.87
C ILE A 74 -3.37 10.69 -1.20
N LYS A 75 -4.13 9.67 -1.54
CA LYS A 75 -5.55 9.78 -1.85
C LYS A 75 -6.33 9.34 -0.63
N GLU A 76 -7.32 10.11 -0.24
CA GLU A 76 -8.37 9.59 0.64
C GLU A 76 -9.12 8.51 -0.13
N LYS A 77 -9.29 7.36 0.52
CA LYS A 77 -10.03 6.23 0.01
C LYS A 77 -11.49 6.68 -0.11
N GLN A 78 -11.83 7.24 -1.27
CA GLN A 78 -13.23 7.46 -1.60
C GLN A 78 -13.84 6.08 -1.73
N ASP A 79 -14.67 5.72 -0.74
CA ASP A 79 -15.61 4.62 -0.86
C ASP A 79 -16.52 4.98 -2.04
N VAL A 80 -16.08 4.63 -3.25
CA VAL A 80 -16.96 4.62 -4.41
C VAL A 80 -17.88 3.44 -4.16
N LEU A 81 -18.91 3.68 -3.33
CA LEU A 81 -20.17 3.00 -3.48
C LEU A 81 -20.51 3.13 -4.96
N LEU A 82 -20.32 2.03 -5.68
CA LEU A 82 -20.96 1.81 -6.96
C LEU A 82 -22.46 2.00 -6.70
N LYS A 83 -22.95 3.24 -6.83
CA LYS A 83 -24.34 3.49 -7.18
C LYS A 83 -24.49 2.88 -8.56
N ALA A 84 -24.80 1.58 -8.59
CA ALA A 84 -25.47 1.01 -9.73
C ALA A 84 -26.76 1.83 -9.88
N ASP A 85 -26.79 2.66 -10.91
CA ASP A 85 -27.90 3.52 -11.27
C ASP A 85 -29.24 2.76 -11.15
N GLU A 86 -30.10 3.25 -10.26
CA GLU A 86 -31.54 3.08 -10.41
C GLU A 86 -31.94 3.75 -11.73
N VAL A 87 -32.11 2.98 -12.80
CA VAL A 87 -32.90 3.41 -13.95
C VAL A 87 -34.24 2.68 -13.88
N VAL A 88 -35.20 3.39 -13.29
CA VAL A 88 -36.63 3.16 -13.45
C VAL A 88 -37.00 3.45 -14.91
N ILE A 89 -37.51 2.45 -15.62
CA ILE A 89 -38.45 2.59 -16.75
C ILE A 89 -39.43 1.42 -16.74
#